data_AF-T1B1K0-F1
#
_entry.id   AF-T1B1K0-F1
#
_cell.length_a   1.000
_cell.length_b   1.000
_cell.length_c   1.000
_cell.angle_alpha   90.00
_cell.angle_beta   90.00
_cell.angle_gamma   90.00
#
_symmetry.space_group_name_H-M   'P 1'
#
loop_
_entity.id
_entity.type
_entity.pdbx_description
1 polymer ?
#
loop_
_entity_poly.entity_id
_entity_poly.type
_entity_poly.pdbx_seq_one_letter_code
_entity_poly.pdbx_strand_id
1 'polypeptide(L)'
;MFTSRAEYRLTLRSDNTDQRLTPLAAKLGLAQPARIQRLENKLAAMRQLTDELKACRVPGGGTALDLLRRPDLELAALPAMLGNDGPRLVALLADPSQHILLEQIQIEARYAGYILREKHAAERMVELEDKIISP
;
A
#
# COMPACT_ATOMS: atom_id res chain seq x y z
N MET A 1 -9.82 22.62 -0.33
CA MET A 1 -10.49 21.68 -1.26
C MET A 1 -11.39 20.72 -0.48
N PHE A 2 -12.48 21.20 0.13
CA PHE A 2 -13.35 20.33 0.95
C PHE A 2 -14.64 19.89 0.26
N THR A 3 -14.97 20.47 -0.90
CA THR A 3 -16.19 20.17 -1.67
C THR A 3 -15.95 19.38 -2.95
N SER A 4 -14.70 19.21 -3.37
CA SER A 4 -14.32 18.44 -4.56
C SER A 4 -14.36 16.94 -4.28
N ARG A 5 -15.21 16.19 -4.99
CA ARG A 5 -15.15 14.73 -5.02
C ARG A 5 -14.09 14.29 -6.03
N ALA A 6 -13.12 13.51 -5.57
CA ALA A 6 -12.22 12.77 -6.45
C ALA A 6 -12.78 11.35 -6.63
N GLU A 7 -13.00 10.94 -7.88
CA GLU A 7 -13.46 9.58 -8.22
C GLU A 7 -12.38 8.51 -7.94
N TYR A 8 -11.15 8.96 -7.65
CA TYR A 8 -9.95 8.15 -7.40
C TYR A 8 -9.54 8.12 -5.93
N ARG A 9 -10.48 8.23 -4.99
CA ARG A 9 -10.15 8.50 -3.57
C ARG A 9 -9.29 7.41 -2.93
N LEU A 10 -9.42 6.15 -3.35
CA LEU A 10 -8.61 5.05 -2.81
C LEU A 10 -7.18 5.04 -3.36
N THR A 11 -6.99 5.59 -4.55
CA THR A 11 -5.70 5.74 -5.20
C THR A 11 -4.99 7.03 -4.78
N LEU A 12 -5.74 8.12 -4.55
CA LEU A 12 -5.24 9.46 -4.18
C LEU A 12 -5.17 9.67 -2.65
N ARG A 13 -4.39 8.84 -1.97
CA ARG A 13 -4.27 8.93 -0.51
C ARG A 13 -3.03 9.71 -0.10
N SER A 14 -3.05 10.25 1.12
CA SER A 14 -1.91 10.97 1.68
C SER A 14 -0.71 10.05 1.89
N ASP A 15 -0.94 8.80 2.33
CA ASP A 15 0.11 7.81 2.66
C ASP A 15 0.95 7.35 1.46
N ASN A 16 0.39 7.37 0.25
CA ASN A 16 1.05 6.91 -0.98
C ASN A 16 1.51 8.05 -1.91
N THR A 17 1.44 9.31 -1.44
CA THR A 17 1.77 10.50 -2.25
C THR A 17 3.18 10.44 -2.83
N ASP A 18 4.14 9.95 -2.04
CA ASP A 18 5.53 9.78 -2.46
C ASP A 18 5.67 8.78 -3.61
N GLN A 19 4.96 7.65 -3.54
CA GLN A 19 4.95 6.63 -4.58
C GLN A 19 4.36 7.15 -5.90
N ARG A 20 3.34 8.01 -5.82
CA ARG A 20 2.68 8.57 -7.01
C ARG A 20 3.47 9.72 -7.64
N LEU A 21 3.94 10.67 -6.83
CA LEU A 21 4.47 11.94 -7.33
C LEU A 21 5.99 11.98 -7.47
N THR A 22 6.74 11.22 -6.66
CA THR A 22 8.22 11.27 -6.72
C THR A 22 8.76 10.78 -8.07
N PRO A 23 8.23 9.71 -8.70
CA PRO A 23 8.69 9.30 -10.03
C PRO A 23 8.43 10.36 -11.11
N LEU A 24 7.29 11.07 -11.01
CA LEU A 24 6.97 12.15 -11.95
C LEU A 24 7.90 13.36 -11.74
N ALA A 25 8.12 13.75 -10.48
CA ALA A 25 9.06 14.81 -10.14
C ALA A 25 10.50 14.48 -10.57
N ALA A 26 10.92 13.21 -10.47
CA ALA A 26 12.23 12.75 -10.94
C ALA A 26 12.37 12.90 -12.45
N LYS A 27 11.36 12.53 -13.24
CA LYS A 27 11.34 12.72 -14.71
C LYS A 27 11.46 14.19 -15.10
N LEU A 28 10.96 15.10 -14.26
CA LEU A 28 11.03 16.55 -14.46
C LEU A 28 12.30 17.18 -13.88
N GLY A 29 13.20 16.41 -13.27
CA GLY A 29 14.40 16.94 -12.59
C GLY A 29 14.12 17.70 -11.28
N LEU A 30 12.91 17.61 -10.75
CA LEU A 30 12.47 18.30 -9.53
C LEU A 30 12.70 17.49 -8.24
N ALA A 31 12.87 16.17 -8.35
CA ALA A 31 13.14 15.31 -7.20
C ALA A 31 14.64 15.22 -6.90
N GLN A 32 15.01 15.53 -5.66
CA GLN A 32 16.38 15.33 -5.17
C GLN A 32 16.73 13.82 -5.11
N PRO A 33 18.00 13.44 -5.36
CA PRO A 33 18.43 12.03 -5.29
C PRO A 33 18.08 11.34 -3.97
N ALA A 34 18.24 12.02 -2.84
CA ALA A 34 17.88 11.49 -1.52
C ALA A 34 16.40 11.13 -1.39
N ARG A 35 15.51 11.88 -2.05
CA ARG A 35 14.06 11.59 -2.05
C ARG A 35 13.73 10.34 -2.86
N ILE A 36 14.40 10.16 -4.00
CA ILE A 36 14.27 8.97 -4.85
C ILE A 36 14.77 7.75 -4.07
N GLN A 37 15.96 7.82 -3.48
CA GLN A 37 16.53 6.73 -2.69
C GLN A 37 15.63 6.34 -1.51
N ARG A 38 15.05 7.32 -0.82
CA ARG A 38 14.11 7.05 0.28
C ARG A 38 12.86 6.31 -0.21
N LEU A 39 12.33 6.67 -1.38
CA LEU A 39 11.21 5.95 -1.99
C LEU A 39 11.61 4.52 -2.35
N GLU A 40 12.77 4.33 -2.97
CA GLU A 40 13.27 3.00 -3.35
C GLU A 40 13.44 2.10 -2.12
N ASN A 41 14.06 2.61 -1.05
CA ASN A 41 14.24 1.88 0.20
C ASN A 41 12.90 1.51 0.82
N LYS A 42 11.93 2.45 0.85
CA LYS A 42 10.57 2.20 1.31
C LYS A 42 9.90 1.08 0.50
N LEU A 43 9.95 1.16 -0.82
CA LEU A 43 9.36 0.14 -1.71
C LEU A 43 10.00 -1.23 -1.53
N ALA A 44 11.33 -1.29 -1.35
CA ALA A 44 12.04 -2.53 -1.07
C ALA A 44 11.60 -3.15 0.27
N ALA A 45 11.52 -2.33 1.33
CA ALA A 45 11.05 -2.78 2.64
C ALA A 45 9.60 -3.27 2.59
N MET A 46 8.71 -2.56 1.88
CA MET A 46 7.31 -2.98 1.70
C MET A 46 7.22 -4.34 1.02
N ARG A 47 7.99 -4.57 -0.04
CA ARG A 47 8.03 -5.85 -0.77
C ARG A 47 8.50 -6.97 0.14
N GLN A 48 9.63 -6.77 0.82
CA GLN A 48 10.18 -7.77 1.73
C GLN A 48 9.17 -8.15 2.82
N LEU A 49 8.58 -7.17 3.49
CA LEU A 49 7.62 -7.43 4.57
C LEU A 49 6.34 -8.10 4.05
N THR A 50 5.86 -7.70 2.86
CA THR A 50 4.73 -8.34 2.20
C THR A 50 5.01 -9.81 1.88
N ASP A 51 6.23 -10.13 1.45
CA ASP A 51 6.63 -11.51 1.13
C ASP A 51 6.78 -12.35 2.41
N GLU A 52 7.32 -11.77 3.49
CA GLU A 52 7.36 -12.42 4.81
C GLU A 52 5.93 -12.71 5.33
N LEU A 53 4.99 -11.77 5.16
CA LEU A 53 3.58 -11.94 5.52
C LEU A 53 2.86 -13.01 4.67
N LYS A 54 3.25 -13.18 3.39
CA LYS A 54 2.71 -14.25 2.53
C LYS A 54 3.29 -15.62 2.88
N ALA A 55 4.55 -15.67 3.30
CA ALA A 55 5.22 -16.91 3.67
C ALA A 55 4.74 -17.45 5.02
N CYS A 56 4.39 -16.56 5.96
CA CYS A 56 3.88 -16.95 7.27
C CYS A 56 2.45 -17.51 7.17
N ARG A 57 2.31 -18.78 7.55
CA ARG A 57 1.01 -19.47 7.68
C ARG A 57 0.44 -19.22 9.07
N VAL A 58 -0.87 -19.01 9.11
CA VAL A 58 -1.57 -18.72 10.37
C VAL A 58 -2.41 -19.92 10.81
N PRO A 59 -2.55 -20.15 12.14
CA PRO A 59 -3.48 -21.13 12.66
C PRO A 59 -4.91 -20.85 12.15
N GLY A 60 -5.58 -21.89 11.64
CA GLY A 60 -6.92 -21.74 11.03
C GLY A 60 -6.90 -21.50 9.51
N GLY A 61 -5.73 -21.48 8.87
CA GLY A 61 -5.58 -21.47 7.42
C GLY A 61 -5.43 -20.07 6.81
N GLY A 62 -4.74 -20.00 5.67
CA GLY A 62 -4.38 -18.74 5.00
C GLY A 62 -2.97 -18.27 5.34
N THR A 63 -2.70 -16.99 5.05
CA THR A 63 -1.43 -16.31 5.34
C THR A 63 -1.63 -15.16 6.32
N ALA A 64 -0.56 -14.67 6.93
CA ALA A 64 -0.60 -13.45 7.72
C ALA A 64 -1.09 -12.24 6.89
N LEU A 65 -0.78 -12.21 5.59
CA LEU A 65 -1.32 -11.21 4.66
C LEU A 65 -2.85 -11.28 4.54
N ASP A 66 -3.45 -12.48 4.58
CA ASP A 66 -4.90 -12.65 4.52
C ASP A 66 -5.59 -12.11 5.79
N LEU A 67 -4.92 -12.18 6.95
CA LEU A 67 -5.42 -11.55 8.17
C LEU A 67 -5.53 -10.03 8.01
N LEU A 68 -4.54 -9.38 7.37
CA LEU A 68 -4.55 -7.92 7.16
C LEU A 68 -5.75 -7.43 6.33
N ARG A 69 -6.34 -8.30 5.50
CA ARG A 69 -7.55 -7.98 4.73
C ARG A 69 -8.80 -7.87 5.59
N ARG A 70 -8.78 -8.41 6.82
CA ARG A 70 -9.93 -8.35 7.73
C ARG A 70 -10.11 -6.91 8.22
N PRO A 71 -11.32 -6.34 8.08
CA PRO A 71 -11.57 -4.95 8.45
C PRO A 71 -11.41 -4.70 9.96
N ASP A 72 -11.76 -5.69 10.77
CA ASP A 72 -11.77 -5.59 12.23
C ASP A 72 -10.43 -5.96 12.88
N LEU A 73 -9.40 -6.24 12.08
CA LEU A 73 -8.08 -6.59 12.62
C LEU A 73 -7.32 -5.33 13.03
N GLU A 74 -6.97 -5.24 14.31
CA GLU A 74 -5.96 -4.30 14.81
C GLU A 74 -4.55 -4.87 14.62
N LEU A 75 -3.61 -4.05 14.13
CA LEU A 75 -2.22 -4.50 13.90
C LEU A 75 -1.55 -5.01 15.18
N ALA A 76 -1.90 -4.44 16.33
CA ALA A 76 -1.39 -4.87 17.64
C ALA A 76 -1.80 -6.30 18.01
N ALA A 77 -2.90 -6.80 17.46
CA ALA A 77 -3.36 -8.17 17.69
C ALA A 77 -2.67 -9.20 16.76
N LEU A 78 -2.07 -8.74 15.65
CA LEU A 78 -1.49 -9.62 14.64
C LEU A 78 -0.42 -10.57 15.21
N PRO A 79 0.57 -10.14 16.03
CA PRO A 79 1.58 -11.05 16.56
C PRO A 79 1.03 -12.23 17.35
N ALA A 80 -0.03 -12.00 18.15
CA ALA A 80 -0.69 -13.05 18.93
C ALA A 80 -1.40 -14.09 18.04
N MET A 81 -1.72 -13.73 16.80
CA MET A 81 -2.42 -14.59 15.83
C MET A 81 -1.48 -15.40 14.92
N LEU A 82 -0.17 -15.12 14.91
CA LEU A 82 0.79 -15.81 14.02
C LEU A 82 1.21 -17.19 14.51
N GLY A 83 0.94 -17.53 15.78
CA GLY A 83 1.40 -18.80 16.37
C GLY A 83 2.92 -18.89 16.47
N ASN A 84 3.47 -20.11 16.46
CA ASN A 84 4.92 -20.36 16.56
C ASN A 84 5.67 -20.19 15.23
N ASP A 85 4.96 -20.07 14.11
CA ASP A 85 5.56 -19.91 12.79
C ASP A 85 5.89 -18.44 12.53
N GLY A 86 7.16 -18.08 12.74
CA GLY A 86 7.71 -16.78 12.33
C GLY A 86 8.18 -15.88 13.48
N PRO A 87 9.08 -16.33 14.36
CA PRO A 87 9.67 -15.48 15.40
C PRO A 87 10.34 -14.21 14.84
N ARG A 88 10.88 -14.30 13.61
CA ARG A 88 11.40 -13.15 12.87
C ARG A 88 10.31 -12.15 12.49
N LEU A 89 9.17 -12.62 11.98
CA LEU A 89 8.05 -11.76 11.63
C LEU A 89 7.44 -11.12 12.88
N VAL A 90 7.30 -11.88 13.97
CA VAL A 90 6.86 -11.35 15.27
C VAL A 90 7.80 -10.24 15.75
N ALA A 91 9.11 -10.42 15.65
CA ALA A 91 10.09 -9.39 16.00
C ALA A 91 9.97 -8.14 15.12
N LEU A 92 9.74 -8.30 13.81
CA LEU A 92 9.51 -7.18 12.89
C LEU A 92 8.21 -6.44 13.18
N LEU A 93 7.15 -7.17 13.54
CA LEU A 93 5.86 -6.58 13.93
C LEU A 93 5.93 -5.84 15.27
N ALA A 94 6.86 -6.23 16.15
CA ALA A 94 7.08 -5.57 17.43
C ALA A 94 7.94 -4.30 17.31
N ASP A 95 8.64 -4.09 16.19
CA ASP A 95 9.45 -2.90 15.95
C ASP A 95 8.56 -1.70 15.55
N PRO A 96 8.50 -0.63 16.37
CA PRO A 96 7.70 0.56 16.06
C PRO A 96 8.11 1.25 14.75
N SER A 97 9.35 1.05 14.29
CA SER A 97 9.84 1.60 13.03
C SER A 97 9.10 1.03 11.81
N GLN A 98 8.54 -0.19 11.94
CA GLN A 98 7.80 -0.88 10.89
C GLN A 98 6.30 -0.53 10.90
N HIS A 99 5.76 0.12 11.94
CA HIS A 99 4.32 0.37 12.06
C HIS A 99 3.74 1.15 10.88
N ILE A 100 4.41 2.23 10.45
CA ILE A 100 3.96 3.03 9.29
C ILE A 100 3.92 2.17 8.02
N LEU A 101 4.91 1.29 7.85
CA LEU A 101 5.01 0.40 6.71
C LEU A 101 3.90 -0.65 6.73
N LEU A 102 3.64 -1.24 7.89
CA LEU A 102 2.59 -2.23 8.14
C LEU A 102 1.20 -1.65 7.93
N GLU A 103 0.94 -0.44 8.43
CA GLU A 103 -0.30 0.28 8.17
C GLU A 103 -0.52 0.46 6.67
N GLN A 104 0.52 0.86 5.94
CA GLN A 104 0.40 1.03 4.50
C GLN A 104 0.13 -0.29 3.78
N ILE A 105 0.83 -1.37 4.14
CA ILE A 105 0.59 -2.73 3.60
C ILE A 105 -0.84 -3.19 3.95
N GLN A 106 -1.32 -2.93 5.16
CA GLN A 106 -2.67 -3.28 5.59
C GLN A 106 -3.71 -2.54 4.76
N ILE A 107 -3.54 -1.23 4.55
CA ILE A 107 -4.42 -0.42 3.70
C ILE A 107 -4.40 -0.97 2.27
N GLU A 108 -3.23 -1.27 1.70
CA GLU A 108 -3.12 -1.88 0.36
C GLU A 108 -3.83 -3.24 0.30
N ALA A 109 -3.66 -4.10 1.30
CA ALA A 109 -4.30 -5.41 1.36
C ALA A 109 -5.83 -5.30 1.46
N ARG A 110 -6.36 -4.42 2.32
CA ARG A 110 -7.79 -4.18 2.52
C ARG A 110 -8.47 -3.63 1.28
N TYR A 111 -7.82 -2.65 0.64
CA TYR A 111 -8.41 -1.94 -0.48
C TYR A 111 -8.05 -2.53 -1.83
N ALA A 112 -7.18 -3.54 -1.94
CA ALA A 112 -6.76 -4.14 -3.21
C ALA A 112 -7.94 -4.43 -4.17
N GLY A 113 -9.01 -5.07 -3.68
CA GLY A 113 -10.18 -5.37 -4.49
C GLY A 113 -11.07 -4.16 -4.84
N TYR A 114 -11.02 -3.10 -4.02
CA TYR A 114 -11.72 -1.84 -4.29
C TYR A 114 -10.93 -0.96 -5.25
N ILE A 115 -9.61 -0.90 -5.09
CA ILE A 115 -8.67 -0.22 -5.99
C ILE A 115 -8.75 -0.85 -7.39
N LEU A 116 -8.82 -2.18 -7.49
CA LEU A 116 -8.99 -2.84 -8.79
C LEU A 116 -10.31 -2.45 -9.47
N ARG A 117 -11.41 -2.38 -8.71
CA ARG A 117 -12.71 -1.92 -9.22
C ARG A 117 -12.71 -0.45 -9.62
N GLU A 118 -12.11 0.41 -8.80
CA GLU A 118 -11.91 1.85 -9.08
C GLU A 118 -11.08 2.03 -10.36
N LYS A 119 -9.98 1.27 -10.50
CA LYS A 119 -9.13 1.30 -11.69
C LYS A 119 -9.88 0.89 -12.96
N HIS A 120 -10.68 -0.16 -12.92
CA HIS A 120 -11.50 -0.55 -14.07
C HIS A 120 -12.60 0.47 -14.42
N ALA A 121 -13.12 1.20 -13.42
CA ALA A 121 -14.05 2.29 -13.67
C ALA A 121 -13.35 3.48 -14.31
N ALA A 122 -12.16 3.82 -13.80
CA ALA A 122 -11.32 4.89 -14.29
C ALA A 122 -10.80 4.65 -15.72
N GLU A 123 -10.40 3.42 -16.06
CA GLU A 123 -9.94 3.07 -17.42
C GLU A 123 -10.98 3.47 -18.49
N ARG A 124 -12.27 3.33 -18.19
CA ARG A 124 -13.36 3.77 -19.09
C ARG A 124 -13.50 5.29 -19.20
N MET A 125 -13.04 6.04 -18.21
CA MET A 125 -13.08 7.51 -18.22
C MET A 125 -11.82 8.11 -18.85
N VAL A 126 -10.65 7.48 -18.67
CA VAL A 126 -9.40 7.87 -19.35
C VAL A 126 -9.56 7.82 -20.87
N GLU A 127 -10.26 6.83 -21.42
CA GLU A 127 -10.58 6.77 -22.86
C GLU A 127 -11.37 7.98 -23.38
N LEU A 128 -12.07 8.70 -22.50
CA LEU A 128 -12.78 9.93 -22.83
C LEU A 128 -11.93 11.18 -22.54
N GLU A 129 -11.09 11.16 -21.50
CA GLU A 129 -10.15 12.24 -21.18
C GLU A 129 -9.03 12.39 -22.22
N ASP A 130 -8.56 11.28 -22.79
CA ASP A 130 -7.53 11.26 -23.83
C ASP A 130 -8.06 11.72 -25.21
N LYS A 131 -9.37 11.95 -25.34
CA LYS A 131 -9.94 12.55 -26.56
C LYS A 131 -9.69 14.05 -26.57
N ILE A 132 -8.70 14.44 -27.34
CA ILE A 132 -8.39 15.84 -27.62
C ILE A 132 -9.61 16.48 -28.30
N ILE A 133 -10.25 17.44 -27.62
CA ILE A 133 -11.25 18.30 -28.23
C ILE A 133 -10.49 19.36 -29.02
N SER A 134 -10.74 19.45 -30.33
CA SER A 134 -10.14 20.51 -31.15
C SER A 134 -10.54 21.89 -30.62
N PRO A 135 -9.60 22.84 -30.55
CA PRO A 135 -9.80 24.14 -29.92
C PRO A 135 -10.84 25.01 -30.62
#